data_AF-A0A353LMW8-F1
#
_entry.id   AF-A0A353LMW8-F1
#
_cell.length_a   1.000
_cell.length_b   1.000
_cell.length_c   1.000
_cell.angle_alpha   90.00
_cell.angle_beta   90.00
_cell.angle_gamma   90.00
#
_symmetry.space_group_name_H-M   'P 1'
#
loop_
_entity.id
_entity.type
_entity.pdbx_description
1 polymer ?
#
loop_
_entity_poly.entity_id
_entity_poly.type
_entity_poly.pdbx_seq_one_letter_code
_entity_poly.pdbx_strand_id
1 'polypeptide(L)' 'MSRYYAKQVEAKWQANWDAADAFLAREEDPSDPTSRPKYYVLEMFPYPSGRIHMGHVRNYTMGDIVARYKRARG' A
#
# COMPACT_ATOMS: atom_id res chain seq x y z
N MET A 1 -26.56 9.93 -11.59
CA MET A 1 -25.16 9.60 -11.25
C MET A 1 -24.68 8.53 -12.21
N SER A 2 -23.52 8.68 -12.84
CA SER A 2 -22.96 7.63 -13.69
C SER A 2 -22.54 6.42 -12.84
N ARG A 3 -22.75 5.21 -13.35
CA ARG A 3 -22.37 3.95 -12.68
C ARG A 3 -20.85 3.89 -12.45
N TYR A 4 -20.43 3.39 -11.29
CA TYR A 4 -19.01 3.13 -11.02
C TYR A 4 -18.50 1.96 -11.87
N TYR A 5 -17.43 2.19 -12.63
CA TYR A 5 -16.74 1.19 -13.45
C TYR A 5 -15.36 0.89 -12.86
N ALA A 6 -15.33 -0.02 -11.88
CA ALA A 6 -14.14 -0.41 -11.11
C ALA A 6 -12.91 -0.65 -12.00
N LYS A 7 -13.05 -1.49 -13.04
CA LYS A 7 -11.94 -1.87 -13.93
C LYS A 7 -11.22 -0.67 -14.57
N GLN A 8 -11.96 0.40 -14.90
CA GLN A 8 -11.37 1.60 -15.51
C GLN A 8 -10.76 2.52 -14.44
N VAL A 9 -11.47 2.71 -13.33
CA VAL A 9 -11.03 3.62 -12.26
C VAL A 9 -9.79 3.07 -11.55
N GLU A 10 -9.78 1.78 -11.21
CA GLU A 10 -8.67 1.11 -10.51
C GLU A 10 -7.40 1.10 -11.37
N ALA A 11 -7.51 0.72 -12.65
CA ALA A 11 -6.38 0.71 -13.57
C ALA A 11 -5.75 2.11 -13.74
N LYS A 12 -6.59 3.15 -13.85
CA LYS A 12 -6.13 4.55 -13.91
C LYS A 12 -5.32 4.93 -12.68
N TRP A 13 -5.82 4.60 -11.48
CA TRP A 13 -5.16 5.00 -10.24
C TRP A 13 -3.90 4.19 -9.94
N GLN A 14 -3.89 2.89 -10.24
CA GLN A 14 -2.69 2.05 -10.16
C GLN A 14 -1.56 2.64 -11.02
N ALA A 15 -1.84 2.97 -12.28
CA ALA A 15 -0.86 3.59 -13.17
C ALA A 15 -0.36 4.95 -12.64
N ASN A 16 -1.25 5.77 -12.09
CA ASN A 16 -0.85 7.05 -11.49
C ASN A 16 0.01 6.88 -10.24
N TRP A 17 -0.27 5.89 -9.40
CA TRP A 17 0.54 5.60 -8.21
C TRP A 17 1.92 5.10 -8.58
N ASP A 18 2.02 4.23 -9.58
CA ASP A 18 3.29 3.70 -10.07
C ASP A 18 4.13 4.82 -10.69
N ALA A 19 3.54 5.66 -11.56
CA ALA A 19 4.23 6.78 -12.18
C ALA A 19 4.74 7.83 -11.19
N ALA A 20 4.10 7.94 -10.03
CA ALA A 20 4.48 8.87 -8.97
C ALA A 20 5.41 8.25 -7.92
N ASP A 21 5.82 6.99 -8.07
CA ASP A 21 6.49 6.22 -7.02
C ASP A 21 5.77 6.34 -5.66
N ALA A 22 4.44 6.40 -5.68
CA ALA A 22 3.64 6.85 -4.54
C ALA A 22 3.83 5.97 -3.31
N PHE A 23 4.24 4.72 -3.48
CA PHE A 23 4.49 3.77 -2.39
C PHE A 23 5.98 3.50 -2.12
N LEU A 24 6.91 4.12 -2.85
CA LEU A 24 8.34 3.99 -2.61
C LEU A 24 8.74 4.69 -1.31
N ALA A 25 9.16 3.91 -0.31
CA ALA A 25 9.71 4.46 0.92
C ALA A 25 11.16 4.92 0.68
N ARG A 26 11.50 6.12 1.16
CA ARG A 26 12.86 6.67 1.14
C ARG A 26 13.35 6.78 2.58
N GLU A 27 14.63 6.51 2.82
CA GLU A 27 15.20 6.84 4.13
C GLU A 27 15.27 8.35 4.29
N GLU A 28 14.83 8.81 5.46
CA GLU A 28 14.91 10.20 5.91
C GLU A 28 15.91 10.27 7.06
N ASP A 29 16.56 11.41 7.22
CA ASP A 29 17.57 11.61 8.26
C ASP A 29 16.89 11.60 9.65
N PRO A 30 17.20 10.65 10.55
CA PRO A 30 16.60 10.60 11.86
C PRO A 30 16.93 11.81 12.75
N SER A 31 17.95 12.59 12.40
CA SER A 31 18.34 13.82 13.10
C SER A 31 17.61 15.06 12.61
N ASP A 32 16.94 15.00 11.46
CA ASP A 32 16.10 16.09 10.95
C ASP A 32 14.72 16.07 11.66
N PRO A 33 14.33 17.14 12.38
CA PRO A 33 13.05 17.20 13.08
C PRO A 33 11.83 17.26 12.15
N THR A 34 12.03 17.46 10.84
CA THR A 34 10.98 17.40 9.82
C THR A 34 10.75 15.99 9.27
N SER A 35 11.62 15.03 9.62
CA SER A 35 11.48 13.63 9.23
C SER A 35 10.24 12.99 9.82
N ARG A 36 9.57 12.19 9.00
CA ARG A 36 8.37 11.44 9.36
C ARG A 36 8.72 10.23 10.23
N PRO A 37 7.91 9.90 11.25
CA PRO A 37 8.13 8.70 12.04
C PRO A 37 8.12 7.42 11.18
N LYS A 38 9.21 6.66 11.23
CA LYS A 38 9.33 5.38 10.52
C LYS A 38 8.30 4.38 11.04
N TYR A 39 7.59 3.72 10.11
CA TYR A 39 6.69 2.63 10.42
C TYR A 39 6.86 1.49 9.43
N TYR A 40 7.06 0.28 9.93
CA TYR A 40 7.27 -0.91 9.12
C TYR A 40 6.15 -1.93 9.38
N VAL A 41 5.36 -2.19 8.35
CA VAL A 41 4.33 -3.24 8.33
C VAL A 41 4.90 -4.43 7.58
N LEU A 42 4.76 -5.62 8.16
CA LEU A 42 5.23 -6.85 7.54
C LEU A 42 4.15 -7.92 7.65
N GLU A 43 3.70 -8.43 6.51
CA GLU A 43 2.88 -9.63 6.42
C GLU A 43 3.72 -10.84 6.05
N MET A 44 3.27 -12.02 6.50
CA MET A 44 3.90 -13.28 6.11
C MET A 44 3.75 -13.51 4.60
N PHE A 45 4.87 -13.73 3.91
CA PHE A 45 4.87 -14.06 2.50
C PHE A 45 4.17 -15.41 2.23
N PRO A 46 3.46 -15.54 1.11
CA PRO A 46 2.75 -16.77 0.80
C PRO A 46 3.73 -17.81 0.28
N TYR A 47 3.46 -19.09 0.53
CA TYR A 47 4.16 -20.16 -0.17
C TYR A 47 3.75 -20.14 -1.65
N PRO A 48 4.71 -20.19 -2.61
CA PRO A 48 4.42 -20.10 -4.03
C PRO A 48 3.91 -21.41 -4.65
N SER A 49 3.17 -22.21 -3.89
CA SER A 49 2.67 -23.53 -4.31
C SER A 49 1.35 -23.47 -5.09
N GLY A 50 0.78 -22.29 -5.30
CA GLY A 50 -0.48 -22.11 -6.00
C GLY A 50 -0.84 -20.65 -6.24
N ARG A 51 -2.13 -20.38 -6.49
CA ARG A 51 -2.65 -19.01 -6.65
C ARG A 51 -3.10 -18.42 -5.32
N ILE A 52 -3.07 -17.09 -5.25
CA ILE A 52 -3.59 -16.32 -4.13
C ILE A 52 -5.10 -16.55 -3.98
N HIS A 53 -5.52 -17.10 -2.85
CA HIS A 53 -6.92 -17.26 -2.44
C HIS A 53 -7.40 -16.16 -1.48
N MET A 54 -8.70 -16.12 -1.19
CA MET A 54 -9.32 -15.08 -0.33
C MET A 54 -8.68 -14.93 1.06
N GLY A 55 -8.16 -16.00 1.65
CA GLY A 55 -7.38 -15.91 2.89
C GLY A 55 -6.15 -14.99 2.80
N HIS A 56 -5.40 -15.05 1.68
CA HIS A 56 -4.27 -14.15 1.45
C HIS A 56 -4.73 -12.70 1.24
N VAL A 57 -5.82 -12.51 0.48
CA VAL A 57 -6.40 -11.17 0.27
C VAL A 57 -6.70 -10.51 1.61
N ARG A 58 -7.37 -11.23 2.52
CA ARG A 58 -7.65 -10.72 3.86
C ARG A 58 -6.38 -10.35 4.62
N ASN A 59 -5.36 -11.20 4.57
CA ASN A 59 -4.08 -10.95 5.25
C ASN A 59 -3.40 -9.66 4.75
N TYR A 60 -3.22 -9.52 3.44
CA TYR A 60 -2.51 -8.37 2.85
C TYR A 60 -3.33 -7.08 2.90
N THR A 61 -4.67 -7.16 2.80
CA THR A 61 -5.52 -5.98 2.95
C THR A 61 -5.44 -5.40 4.37
N MET A 62 -5.33 -6.22 5.41
CA MET A 62 -5.21 -5.71 6.78
C MET A 62 -3.92 -4.91 6.98
N GLY A 63 -2.79 -5.40 6.49
CA GLY A 63 -1.53 -4.66 6.61
C GLY A 63 -1.48 -3.43 5.69
N ASP A 64 -2.02 -3.48 4.47
CA ASP A 64 -2.15 -2.30 3.61
C ASP A 64 -3.04 -1.20 4.23
N ILE A 65 -4.13 -1.56 4.92
CA ILE A 65 -4.95 -0.61 5.68
C ILE A 65 -4.12 0.09 6.76
N VAL A 66 -3.34 -0.66 7.55
CA VAL A 66 -2.49 -0.07 8.59
C VAL A 66 -1.40 0.82 7.98
N ALA A 67 -0.76 0.37 6.90
CA ALA A 67 0.28 1.13 6.21
C ALA A 67 -0.26 2.47 5.67
N ARG A 68 -1.43 2.45 5.02
CA ARG A 68 -2.10 3.66 4.52
C ARG A 68 -2.57 4.58 5.64
N TYR A 69 -3.13 4.02 6.72
CA TYR A 69 -3.54 4.79 7.89
C TYR A 69 -2.37 5.52 8.53
N LYS A 70 -1.24 4.83 8.72
CA LYS A 70 -0.03 5.43 9.29
C LYS A 70 0.53 6.51 8.38
N ARG A 71 0.66 6.24 7.08
CA ARG A 71 1.11 7.24 6.10
C ARG A 71 0.26 8.52 6.10
N ALA A 72 -1.04 8.40 6.26
CA ALA A 72 -1.95 9.56 6.31
C ALA A 72 -1.83 10.38 7.61
N ARG A 73 -1.17 9.84 8.65
CA ARG A 73 -1.03 10.48 9.98
C ARG A 73 0.35 11.11 10.24
N GLY A 74 1.17 11.24 9.20
CA GLY A 74 2.55 11.70 9.32
C GLY A 74 3.51 10.56 9.64
#